data_AF-A0A7S3VWZ9-F1
#
_entry.id   AF-A0A7S3VWZ9-F1
#
_cell.length_a   1.000
_cell.length_b   1.000
_cell.length_c   1.000
_cell.angle_alpha   90.00
_cell.angle_beta   90.00
_cell.angle_gamma   90.00
#
_symmetry.space_group_name_H-M   'P 1'
#
loop_
_entity.id
_entity.type
_entity.pdbx_description
1 polymer ?
#
loop_
_entity_poly.entity_id
_entity_poly.type
_entity_poly.pdbx_seq_one_letter_code
_entity_poly.pdbx_strand_id
1 'polypeptide(L)'
;AEFVPELDSIVEAKKTGGNVWYEARVKSVKGGFTVVSYLGPDLGEEIVEFPDFRPAYSRVTPARSRPLFVKQIFQLTDPKVHQWFKANEQRVVSDVCNKSRVISLVVERNVAQIRILGTEKAIANAKMLIELHGKHVSDMQRVYSEREQLSAKLQQERDRLTTGCRLDFPIERELIGLVVGKNGATIQAARKATGVHRVEVDPDGPRVVIIGPTQESIEAAREMLEFVTQRVSVKPEQIGWLIGRNGRNFRELQEKTKVTRLNIDKSCGQVVLVGTKGAVEAALLYMDTHLQYLSDFESEARESEKLRRELRGMAVSEEDPPYLGGKGGRGGKGAKGEGRGAGVSGRGGAGSAPGSGS
;
A
#
# COMPACT_ATOMS: atom_id res chain seq x y z
N ALA A 1 -69.30 -30.18 -14.14
CA ALA A 1 -70.22 -31.32 -14.01
C ALA A 1 -70.90 -31.18 -12.67
N GLU A 2 -72.23 -31.19 -12.65
CA GLU A 2 -73.00 -31.19 -11.40
C GLU A 2 -72.77 -32.52 -10.69
N PHE A 3 -72.39 -32.46 -9.41
CA PHE A 3 -72.25 -33.67 -8.60
C PHE A 3 -73.65 -34.13 -8.22
N VAL A 4 -74.01 -35.37 -8.57
CA VAL A 4 -75.30 -35.96 -8.18
C VAL A 4 -75.03 -36.98 -7.07
N PRO A 5 -75.52 -36.76 -5.84
CA PRO A 5 -75.24 -37.64 -4.74
C PRO A 5 -76.14 -38.88 -4.77
N GLU A 6 -75.61 -40.02 -4.35
CA GLU A 6 -76.38 -41.26 -4.23
C GLU A 6 -77.21 -41.26 -2.94
N LEU A 7 -78.36 -41.94 -2.96
CA LEU A 7 -79.20 -42.14 -1.77
C LEU A 7 -78.37 -42.82 -0.66
N ASP A 8 -78.56 -42.39 0.59
CA ASP A 8 -77.83 -42.84 1.78
C ASP A 8 -76.31 -42.60 1.80
N SER A 9 -75.74 -41.98 0.76
CA SER A 9 -74.33 -41.60 0.73
C SER A 9 -74.03 -40.44 1.69
N ILE A 10 -72.76 -40.32 2.06
CA ILE A 10 -72.26 -39.21 2.88
C ILE A 10 -71.68 -38.14 1.96
N VAL A 11 -72.17 -36.91 2.14
CA VAL A 11 -71.74 -35.71 1.43
C VAL A 11 -71.27 -34.66 2.45
N GLU A 12 -70.56 -33.66 1.97
CA GLU A 12 -70.36 -32.42 2.72
C GLU A 12 -71.39 -31.39 2.23
N ALA A 13 -72.22 -30.86 3.11
CA ALA A 13 -73.25 -29.87 2.80
C ALA A 13 -73.15 -28.64 3.71
N LYS A 14 -73.51 -27.47 3.19
CA LYS A 14 -73.68 -26.25 4.00
C LYS A 14 -75.10 -26.16 4.52
N LYS A 15 -75.28 -25.47 5.65
CA LYS A 15 -76.59 -25.07 6.16
C LYS A 15 -77.01 -23.73 5.54
N THR A 16 -78.30 -23.44 5.43
CA THR A 16 -78.79 -22.15 4.92
C THR A 16 -78.19 -21.00 5.72
N GLY A 17 -77.59 -20.04 5.02
CA GLY A 17 -76.95 -18.86 5.62
C GLY A 17 -75.56 -19.12 6.23
N GLY A 18 -75.05 -20.36 6.17
CA GLY A 18 -73.73 -20.74 6.68
C GLY A 18 -72.68 -20.93 5.58
N ASN A 19 -71.41 -20.70 5.91
CA ASN A 19 -70.26 -20.92 5.02
C ASN A 19 -69.38 -22.11 5.44
N VAL A 20 -69.90 -22.98 6.31
CA VAL A 20 -69.20 -24.14 6.86
C VAL A 20 -69.74 -25.41 6.23
N TRP A 21 -68.84 -26.34 5.91
CA TRP A 21 -69.18 -27.66 5.37
C TRP A 21 -69.34 -28.67 6.51
N TYR A 22 -70.50 -29.33 6.54
CA TYR A 22 -70.83 -30.37 7.51
C TYR A 22 -70.98 -31.70 6.79
N GLU A 23 -70.54 -32.79 7.40
CA GLU A 23 -70.90 -34.11 6.89
C GLU A 23 -72.40 -34.35 7.09
N ALA A 24 -73.07 -34.79 6.03
CA ALA A 24 -74.49 -35.07 6.03
C ALA A 24 -74.79 -36.33 5.22
N ARG A 25 -75.82 -37.06 5.63
CA ARG A 25 -76.34 -38.24 4.93
C ARG A 25 -77.47 -37.84 4.01
N VAL A 26 -77.41 -38.29 2.75
CA VAL A 26 -78.44 -38.03 1.75
C VAL A 26 -79.68 -38.87 2.03
N LYS A 27 -80.81 -38.22 2.31
CA LYS A 27 -82.10 -38.85 2.62
C LYS A 27 -83.00 -38.97 1.40
N SER A 28 -82.96 -38.01 0.50
CA SER A 28 -83.68 -38.10 -0.78
C SER A 28 -83.11 -37.12 -1.80
N VAL A 29 -83.23 -37.48 -3.07
CA VAL A 29 -82.85 -36.64 -4.21
C VAL A 29 -84.07 -36.58 -5.13
N LYS A 30 -84.71 -35.41 -5.26
CA LYS A 30 -85.90 -35.22 -6.09
C LYS A 30 -85.89 -33.84 -6.75
N GLY A 31 -85.95 -33.83 -8.08
CA GLY A 31 -86.17 -32.58 -8.86
C GLY A 31 -85.12 -31.49 -8.64
N GLY A 32 -83.85 -31.85 -8.43
CA GLY A 32 -82.75 -30.88 -8.18
C GLY A 32 -82.54 -30.54 -6.69
N PHE A 33 -83.50 -30.89 -5.83
CA PHE A 33 -83.39 -30.71 -4.39
C PHE A 33 -82.89 -31.99 -3.72
N THR A 34 -81.93 -31.83 -2.80
CA THR A 34 -81.38 -32.94 -2.02
C THR A 34 -81.70 -32.71 -0.54
N VAL A 35 -82.43 -33.64 0.07
CA VAL A 35 -82.67 -33.63 1.52
C VAL A 35 -81.48 -34.31 2.19
N VAL A 36 -80.82 -33.59 3.10
CA VAL A 36 -79.68 -34.11 3.86
C VAL A 36 -79.98 -34.10 5.36
N SER A 37 -79.45 -35.09 6.06
CA SER A 37 -79.48 -35.18 7.53
C SER A 37 -78.06 -35.06 8.05
N TYR A 38 -77.75 -33.98 8.77
CA TYR A 38 -76.39 -33.68 9.22
C TYR A 38 -75.93 -34.66 10.31
N LEU A 39 -74.67 -35.11 10.25
CA LEU A 39 -74.12 -36.13 11.16
C LEU A 39 -73.69 -35.59 12.55
N GLY A 40 -73.98 -34.33 12.87
CA GLY A 40 -73.66 -33.72 14.16
C GLY A 40 -74.88 -33.57 15.08
N PRO A 41 -74.67 -33.50 16.41
CA PRO A 41 -75.75 -33.32 17.37
C PRO A 41 -76.54 -32.03 17.09
N ASP A 42 -77.86 -32.12 17.13
CA ASP A 42 -78.81 -31.01 16.97
C ASP A 42 -78.74 -30.23 15.64
N LEU A 43 -78.15 -30.82 14.60
CA LEU A 43 -78.04 -30.15 13.30
C LEU A 43 -79.26 -30.35 12.38
N GLY A 44 -80.11 -31.34 12.65
CA GLY A 44 -81.39 -31.53 11.95
C GLY A 44 -81.27 -31.99 10.49
N GLU A 45 -82.38 -31.91 9.77
CA GLU A 45 -82.48 -32.17 8.33
C GLU A 45 -82.74 -30.86 7.58
N GLU A 46 -82.21 -30.76 6.37
CA GLU A 46 -82.36 -29.57 5.54
C GLU A 46 -82.41 -29.93 4.05
N ILE A 47 -83.10 -29.11 3.27
CA ILE A 47 -83.12 -29.21 1.82
C ILE A 47 -82.00 -28.33 1.28
N VAL A 48 -81.07 -28.94 0.57
CA VAL A 48 -79.93 -28.25 -0.06
C VAL A 48 -79.95 -28.46 -1.57
N GLU A 49 -79.43 -27.47 -2.28
CA GLU A 49 -79.29 -27.47 -3.74
C GLU A 49 -77.82 -27.37 -4.12
N PHE A 50 -77.47 -27.75 -5.35
CA PHE A 50 -76.12 -27.52 -5.87
C PHE A 50 -75.91 -26.00 -6.03
N PRO A 51 -74.79 -25.41 -5.59
CA PRO A 51 -73.51 -26.04 -5.22
C PRO A 51 -73.26 -26.20 -3.71
N ASP A 52 -74.29 -26.14 -2.86
CA ASP A 52 -74.14 -26.17 -1.40
C ASP A 52 -73.99 -27.58 -0.81
N PHE A 53 -73.78 -28.58 -1.67
CA PHE A 53 -73.28 -29.90 -1.30
C PHE A 53 -72.16 -30.36 -2.26
N ARG A 54 -71.27 -31.23 -1.77
CA ARG A 54 -70.11 -31.77 -2.51
C ARG A 54 -69.72 -33.18 -2.00
N PRO A 55 -68.86 -33.92 -2.70
CA PRO A 55 -68.32 -35.18 -2.18
C PRO A 55 -67.70 -34.99 -0.79
N ALA A 56 -67.82 -35.99 0.08
CA ALA A 56 -67.21 -35.97 1.42
C ALA A 56 -65.68 -36.12 1.36
N TYR A 57 -64.99 -35.04 0.98
CA TYR A 57 -63.53 -35.02 0.85
C TYR A 57 -62.82 -35.38 2.15
N SER A 58 -63.41 -35.03 3.30
CA SER A 58 -62.99 -35.45 4.65
C SER A 58 -62.75 -36.97 4.77
N ARG A 59 -63.51 -37.79 4.03
CA ARG A 59 -63.48 -39.25 4.09
C ARG A 59 -62.58 -39.89 3.03
N VAL A 60 -62.33 -39.19 1.94
CA VAL A 60 -61.50 -39.69 0.82
C VAL A 60 -60.03 -39.29 1.00
N THR A 61 -59.78 -38.14 1.62
CA THR A 61 -58.43 -37.64 1.86
C THR A 61 -58.20 -37.47 3.37
N PRO A 62 -57.74 -38.52 4.08
CA PRO A 62 -57.48 -38.41 5.51
C PRO A 62 -56.45 -37.31 5.78
N ALA A 63 -56.61 -36.63 6.91
CA ALA A 63 -55.66 -35.63 7.36
C ALA A 63 -54.26 -36.25 7.45
N ARG A 64 -53.27 -35.62 6.80
CA ARG A 64 -51.89 -36.11 6.82
C ARG A 64 -51.35 -36.04 8.27
N SER A 65 -50.61 -37.08 8.67
CA SER A 65 -49.96 -37.14 9.98
C SER A 65 -48.85 -36.09 10.17
N ARG A 66 -48.30 -35.55 9.08
CA ARG A 66 -47.36 -34.43 9.08
C ARG A 66 -47.92 -33.25 8.30
N PRO A 67 -47.76 -32.01 8.81
CA PRO A 67 -48.21 -30.82 8.11
C PRO A 67 -47.43 -30.66 6.80
N LEU A 68 -48.15 -30.37 5.71
CA LEU A 68 -47.56 -30.21 4.38
C LEU A 68 -46.63 -28.98 4.30
N PHE A 69 -46.90 -27.99 5.16
CA PHE A 69 -46.13 -26.76 5.25
C PHE A 69 -45.61 -26.58 6.67
N VAL A 70 -44.37 -26.17 6.77
CA VAL A 70 -43.70 -25.88 8.03
C VAL A 70 -43.27 -24.42 8.05
N LYS A 71 -43.22 -23.83 9.25
CA LYS A 71 -42.68 -22.50 9.48
C LYS A 71 -41.26 -22.65 10.02
N GLN A 72 -40.31 -21.95 9.41
CA GLN A 72 -38.93 -21.86 9.90
C GLN A 72 -38.55 -20.40 10.14
N ILE A 73 -37.73 -20.17 11.18
CA ILE A 73 -37.11 -18.88 11.47
C ILE A 73 -35.62 -19.02 11.20
N PHE A 74 -35.10 -18.16 10.33
CA PHE A 74 -33.69 -18.11 9.97
C PHE A 74 -33.05 -16.88 10.60
N GLN A 75 -31.97 -17.06 11.33
CA GLN A 75 -31.21 -15.98 11.95
C GLN A 75 -30.16 -15.45 10.96
N LEU A 76 -30.18 -14.16 10.70
CA LEU A 76 -29.12 -13.47 9.97
C LEU A 76 -27.95 -13.18 10.92
N THR A 77 -26.74 -13.49 10.45
CA THR A 77 -25.49 -13.30 11.22
C THR A 77 -24.98 -11.87 11.15
N ASP A 78 -25.16 -11.19 10.02
CA ASP A 78 -24.66 -9.83 9.79
C ASP A 78 -25.79 -8.78 9.93
N PRO A 79 -25.71 -7.87 10.92
CA PRO A 79 -26.68 -6.78 11.08
C PRO A 79 -26.79 -5.85 9.87
N LYS A 80 -25.71 -5.65 9.11
CA LYS A 80 -25.71 -4.81 7.92
C LYS A 80 -26.46 -5.47 6.77
N VAL A 81 -26.35 -6.80 6.65
CA VAL A 81 -27.16 -7.58 5.72
C VAL A 81 -28.64 -7.46 6.09
N HIS A 82 -28.97 -7.57 7.37
CA HIS A 82 -30.35 -7.37 7.84
C HIS A 82 -30.88 -5.96 7.51
N GLN A 83 -30.07 -4.92 7.73
CA GLN A 83 -30.43 -3.55 7.39
C GLN A 83 -30.68 -3.38 5.88
N TRP A 84 -29.83 -3.97 5.04
CA TRP A 84 -30.00 -3.93 3.60
C TRP A 84 -31.25 -4.69 3.15
N PHE A 85 -31.51 -5.86 3.74
CA PHE A 85 -32.70 -6.67 3.47
C PHE A 85 -33.98 -5.92 3.83
N LYS A 86 -34.00 -5.17 4.94
CA LYS A 86 -35.13 -4.30 5.31
C LYS A 86 -35.36 -3.18 4.28
N ALA A 87 -34.29 -2.52 3.85
CA ALA A 87 -34.38 -1.45 2.85
C ALA A 87 -34.80 -1.97 1.46
N ASN A 88 -34.53 -3.24 1.16
CA ASN A 88 -34.77 -3.87 -0.13
C ASN A 88 -35.73 -5.07 -0.02
N GLU A 89 -36.66 -5.02 0.93
CA GLU A 89 -37.50 -6.16 1.31
C GLU A 89 -38.27 -6.73 0.11
N GLN A 90 -38.92 -5.86 -0.67
CA GLN A 90 -39.69 -6.26 -1.84
C GLN A 90 -38.84 -7.03 -2.87
N ARG A 91 -37.59 -6.61 -3.09
CA ARG A 91 -36.66 -7.27 -4.02
C ARG A 91 -36.27 -8.65 -3.51
N VAL A 92 -35.89 -8.76 -2.25
CA VAL A 92 -35.47 -10.03 -1.64
C VAL A 92 -36.64 -11.02 -1.58
N VAL A 93 -37.79 -10.56 -1.08
CA VAL A 93 -39.01 -11.37 -0.97
C VAL A 93 -39.45 -11.85 -2.35
N SER A 94 -39.54 -10.96 -3.34
CA SER A 94 -39.95 -11.33 -4.69
C SER A 94 -39.00 -12.36 -5.31
N ASP A 95 -37.69 -12.14 -5.25
CA ASP A 95 -36.71 -13.05 -5.84
C ASP A 95 -36.71 -14.43 -5.16
N VAL A 96 -36.66 -14.45 -3.83
CA VAL A 96 -36.58 -15.69 -3.06
C VAL A 96 -37.89 -16.45 -3.15
N CYS A 97 -39.06 -15.82 -2.97
CA CYS A 97 -40.36 -16.50 -3.05
C CYS A 97 -40.58 -17.11 -4.43
N ASN A 98 -40.31 -16.36 -5.51
CA ASN A 98 -40.52 -16.85 -6.87
C ASN A 98 -39.63 -18.04 -7.22
N LYS A 99 -38.35 -18.01 -6.83
CA LYS A 99 -37.38 -19.06 -7.16
C LYS A 99 -37.50 -20.29 -6.27
N SER A 100 -37.77 -20.11 -4.98
CA SER A 100 -37.85 -21.21 -4.00
C SER A 100 -39.24 -21.83 -3.89
N ARG A 101 -40.29 -21.13 -4.36
CA ARG A 101 -41.70 -21.51 -4.25
C ARG A 101 -42.19 -21.66 -2.80
N VAL A 102 -41.61 -20.90 -1.88
CA VAL A 102 -42.17 -20.74 -0.53
C VAL A 102 -43.49 -19.97 -0.60
N ILE A 103 -44.40 -20.23 0.34
CA ILE A 103 -45.69 -19.55 0.42
C ILE A 103 -45.50 -18.12 0.90
N SER A 104 -44.62 -17.93 1.89
CA SER A 104 -44.39 -16.62 2.49
C SER A 104 -42.96 -16.52 3.02
N LEU A 105 -42.38 -15.33 2.86
CA LEU A 105 -41.12 -14.91 3.45
C LEU A 105 -41.32 -13.52 4.04
N VAL A 106 -40.94 -13.33 5.30
CA VAL A 106 -41.06 -12.06 6.02
C VAL A 106 -39.73 -11.74 6.68
N VAL A 107 -39.21 -10.53 6.44
CA VAL A 107 -38.01 -10.03 7.12
C VAL A 107 -38.45 -9.27 8.37
N GLU A 108 -38.10 -9.77 9.56
CA GLU A 108 -38.49 -9.15 10.82
C GLU A 108 -37.80 -7.79 10.98
N ARG A 109 -38.52 -6.73 11.36
CA ARG A 109 -37.94 -5.36 11.39
C ARG A 109 -36.97 -5.13 12.55
N ASN A 110 -37.33 -5.70 13.71
CA ASN A 110 -36.69 -5.42 15.00
C ASN A 110 -35.69 -6.49 15.42
N VAL A 111 -35.70 -7.64 14.76
CA VAL A 111 -34.82 -8.77 15.06
C VAL A 111 -34.19 -9.20 13.74
N ALA A 112 -32.91 -9.58 13.74
CA ALA A 112 -32.18 -10.04 12.56
C ALA A 112 -32.63 -11.45 12.14
N GLN A 113 -33.93 -11.61 11.85
CA GLN A 113 -34.57 -12.88 11.57
C GLN A 113 -35.43 -12.78 10.31
N ILE A 114 -35.51 -13.91 9.61
CA ILE A 114 -36.41 -14.10 8.46
C ILE A 114 -37.31 -15.28 8.76
N ARG A 115 -38.62 -15.07 8.66
CA ARG A 115 -39.62 -16.10 8.82
C ARG A 115 -40.04 -16.62 7.46
N ILE A 116 -40.05 -17.94 7.30
CA ILE A 116 -40.35 -18.62 6.03
C ILE A 116 -41.44 -19.65 6.29
N LEU A 117 -42.44 -19.71 5.40
CA LEU A 117 -43.51 -20.71 5.40
C LEU A 117 -43.52 -21.44 4.06
N GLY A 118 -43.44 -22.77 4.07
CA GLY A 118 -43.45 -23.56 2.84
C GLY A 118 -43.23 -25.05 3.09
N THR A 119 -43.06 -25.82 2.02
CA THR A 119 -42.61 -27.21 2.13
C THR A 119 -41.14 -27.24 2.55
N GLU A 120 -40.68 -28.34 3.15
CA GLU A 120 -39.27 -28.49 3.57
C GLU A 120 -38.28 -28.24 2.41
N LYS A 121 -38.59 -28.75 1.21
CA LYS A 121 -37.79 -28.53 0.00
C LYS A 121 -37.76 -27.05 -0.42
N ALA A 122 -38.90 -26.37 -0.38
CA ALA A 122 -38.97 -24.94 -0.72
C ALA A 122 -38.17 -24.09 0.27
N ILE A 123 -38.27 -24.41 1.57
CA ILE A 123 -37.54 -23.70 2.62
C ILE A 123 -36.03 -23.92 2.50
N ALA A 124 -35.57 -25.13 2.19
CA ALA A 124 -34.15 -25.40 1.95
C ALA A 124 -33.59 -24.55 0.79
N ASN A 125 -34.35 -24.46 -0.31
CA ASN A 125 -33.98 -23.60 -1.44
C ASN A 125 -33.98 -22.11 -1.05
N ALA A 126 -34.98 -21.66 -0.30
CA ALA A 126 -35.08 -20.28 0.16
C ALA A 126 -33.90 -19.90 1.05
N LYS A 127 -33.49 -20.79 1.96
CA LYS A 127 -32.34 -20.60 2.84
C LYS A 127 -31.04 -20.38 2.05
N MET A 128 -30.76 -21.25 1.08
CA MET A 128 -29.59 -21.09 0.20
C MET A 128 -29.59 -19.74 -0.53
N LEU A 129 -30.75 -19.31 -1.05
CA LEU A 129 -30.87 -18.02 -1.74
C LEU A 129 -30.69 -16.83 -0.79
N ILE A 130 -31.23 -16.89 0.42
CA ILE A 130 -31.04 -15.87 1.46
C ILE A 130 -29.56 -15.73 1.80
N GLU A 131 -28.85 -16.85 2.01
CA GLU A 131 -27.42 -16.87 2.28
C GLU A 131 -26.62 -16.26 1.11
N LEU A 132 -27.00 -16.59 -0.13
CA LEU A 132 -26.38 -16.03 -1.34
C LEU A 132 -26.59 -14.50 -1.46
N HIS A 133 -27.81 -14.02 -1.25
CA HIS A 133 -28.10 -12.58 -1.19
C HIS A 133 -27.28 -11.90 -0.10
N GLY A 134 -27.21 -12.51 1.09
CA GLY A 134 -26.41 -11.99 2.21
C GLY A 134 -24.93 -11.86 1.85
N LYS A 135 -24.35 -12.91 1.25
CA LYS A 135 -22.96 -12.90 0.79
C LYS A 135 -22.70 -11.76 -0.21
N HIS A 136 -23.55 -11.60 -1.22
CA HIS A 136 -23.39 -10.53 -2.21
C HIS A 136 -23.51 -9.12 -1.60
N VAL A 137 -24.39 -8.94 -0.61
CA VAL A 137 -24.48 -7.67 0.12
C VAL A 137 -23.20 -7.37 0.88
N SER A 138 -22.64 -8.35 1.60
CA SER A 138 -21.37 -8.18 2.32
C SER A 138 -20.21 -7.91 1.35
N ASP A 139 -20.13 -8.63 0.22
CA ASP A 139 -19.12 -8.39 -0.82
C ASP A 139 -19.22 -6.97 -1.39
N MET A 140 -20.43 -6.52 -1.71
CA MET A 140 -20.67 -5.18 -2.22
C MET A 140 -20.29 -4.10 -1.20
N GLN A 141 -20.56 -4.31 0.09
CA GLN A 141 -20.14 -3.39 1.15
C GLN A 141 -18.61 -3.27 1.26
N ARG A 142 -17.89 -4.39 1.08
CA ARG A 142 -16.42 -4.37 1.04
C ARG A 142 -15.91 -3.49 -0.11
N VAL A 143 -16.49 -3.66 -1.31
CA VAL A 143 -16.14 -2.85 -2.49
C VAL A 143 -16.46 -1.36 -2.27
N TYR A 144 -17.60 -1.04 -1.65
CA TYR A 144 -17.93 0.34 -1.31
C TYR A 144 -16.92 0.98 -0.35
N SER A 145 -16.51 0.26 0.69
CA SER A 145 -15.52 0.74 1.65
C SER A 145 -14.15 0.95 1.00
N GLU A 146 -13.72 0.02 0.15
CA GLU A 146 -12.48 0.14 -0.61
C GLU A 146 -12.52 1.36 -1.55
N ARG A 147 -13.63 1.55 -2.27
CA ARG A 147 -13.83 2.72 -3.14
C ARG A 147 -13.72 4.03 -2.36
N GLU A 148 -14.33 4.10 -1.18
CA GLU A 148 -14.28 5.29 -0.33
C GLU A 148 -12.84 5.61 0.11
N GLN A 149 -12.09 4.60 0.54
CA GLN A 149 -10.68 4.76 0.90
C GLN A 149 -9.82 5.21 -0.29
N LEU A 150 -10.02 4.63 -1.47
CA LEU A 150 -9.32 5.04 -2.69
C LEU A 150 -9.66 6.47 -3.08
N SER A 151 -10.93 6.87 -2.98
CA SER A 151 -11.35 8.24 -3.28
C SER A 151 -10.72 9.27 -2.34
N ALA A 152 -10.61 8.95 -1.04
CA ALA A 152 -9.97 9.81 -0.06
C ALA A 152 -8.47 9.97 -0.33
N LYS A 153 -7.76 8.87 -0.66
CA LYS A 153 -6.34 8.91 -1.04
C LYS A 153 -6.12 9.72 -2.30
N LEU A 154 -6.95 9.53 -3.33
CA LEU A 154 -6.85 10.28 -4.58
C LEU A 154 -7.02 11.79 -4.35
N GLN A 155 -8.01 12.18 -3.54
CA GLN A 155 -8.25 13.58 -3.19
C GLN A 155 -7.05 14.17 -2.44
N GLN A 156 -6.50 13.44 -1.47
CA GLN A 156 -5.32 13.87 -0.72
C GLN A 156 -4.10 14.13 -1.64
N GLU A 157 -3.82 13.22 -2.59
CA GLU A 157 -2.71 13.42 -3.54
C GLU A 157 -2.97 14.60 -4.48
N ARG A 158 -4.24 14.84 -4.87
CA ARG A 158 -4.61 15.98 -5.71
C ARG A 158 -4.41 17.31 -4.98
N ASP A 159 -4.80 17.38 -3.72
CA ASP A 159 -4.64 18.59 -2.91
C ASP A 159 -3.15 18.91 -2.72
N ARG A 160 -2.33 17.89 -2.41
CA ARG A 160 -0.87 18.02 -2.36
C ARG A 160 -0.26 18.66 -3.60
N LEU A 161 -0.74 18.30 -4.79
CA LEU A 161 -0.21 18.84 -6.04
C LEU A 161 -0.74 20.24 -6.37
N THR A 162 -1.94 20.60 -5.90
CA THR A 162 -2.62 21.84 -6.29
C THR A 162 -2.29 23.01 -5.35
N THR A 163 -2.08 22.75 -4.06
CA THR A 163 -1.82 23.81 -3.05
C THR A 163 -0.34 24.00 -2.72
N GLY A 164 0.55 23.24 -3.37
CA GLY A 164 1.98 23.27 -3.07
C GLY A 164 2.68 24.55 -3.54
N CYS A 165 3.73 24.95 -2.82
CA CYS A 165 4.65 25.97 -3.29
C CYS A 165 5.46 25.43 -4.48
N ARG A 166 5.79 26.32 -5.42
CA ARG A 166 6.55 26.01 -6.63
C ARG A 166 7.77 26.90 -6.72
N LEU A 167 8.92 26.32 -7.04
CA LEU A 167 10.16 27.02 -7.30
C LEU A 167 10.84 26.41 -8.51
N ASP A 168 11.44 27.24 -9.36
CA ASP A 168 12.28 26.78 -10.46
C ASP A 168 13.58 27.57 -10.57
N PHE A 169 14.61 26.91 -11.10
CA PHE A 169 15.92 27.51 -11.35
C PHE A 169 16.58 26.90 -12.60
N PRO A 170 17.40 27.67 -13.32
CA PRO A 170 18.14 27.18 -14.48
C PRO A 170 19.30 26.27 -14.05
N ILE A 171 19.66 25.31 -14.91
CA ILE A 171 20.81 24.43 -14.74
C ILE A 171 21.59 24.29 -16.05
N GLU A 172 22.91 24.09 -15.98
CA GLU A 172 23.71 23.77 -17.16
C GLU A 172 23.43 22.33 -17.63
N ARG A 173 23.37 22.11 -18.96
CA ARG A 173 23.08 20.79 -19.55
C ARG A 173 24.04 19.70 -19.07
N GLU A 174 25.31 20.05 -18.86
CA GLU A 174 26.37 19.14 -18.39
C GLU A 174 26.15 18.68 -16.94
N LEU A 175 25.38 19.43 -16.14
CA LEU A 175 25.15 19.18 -14.72
C LEU A 175 23.85 18.43 -14.45
N ILE A 176 22.96 18.27 -15.44
CA ILE A 176 21.69 17.52 -15.31
C ILE A 176 21.94 16.11 -14.78
N GLY A 177 23.01 15.44 -15.24
CA GLY A 177 23.36 14.10 -14.78
C GLY A 177 23.67 14.03 -13.28
N LEU A 178 24.18 15.11 -12.67
CA LEU A 178 24.44 15.19 -11.24
C LEU A 178 23.15 15.40 -10.44
N VAL A 179 22.25 16.25 -10.95
CA VAL A 179 20.92 16.48 -10.34
C VAL A 179 20.08 15.24 -10.35
N VAL A 180 19.96 14.55 -11.49
CA VAL A 180 19.21 13.31 -11.59
C VAL A 180 19.89 12.21 -10.76
N GLY A 181 21.21 12.09 -10.89
CA GLY A 181 21.98 11.00 -10.30
C GLY A 181 21.74 9.67 -11.00
N LYS A 182 22.54 8.67 -10.67
CA LYS A 182 22.41 7.31 -11.24
C LYS A 182 21.01 6.76 -10.92
N ASN A 183 20.22 6.45 -11.95
CA ASN A 183 18.83 5.97 -11.83
C ASN A 183 17.91 6.90 -11.01
N GLY A 184 18.18 8.21 -10.98
CA GLY A 184 17.34 9.16 -10.21
C GLY A 184 17.68 9.23 -8.72
N ALA A 185 18.75 8.58 -8.25
CA ALA A 185 19.06 8.46 -6.83
C ALA A 185 19.20 9.81 -6.10
N THR A 186 19.77 10.82 -6.75
CA THR A 186 19.95 12.15 -6.14
C THR A 186 18.61 12.85 -5.95
N ILE A 187 17.74 12.86 -6.97
CA ILE A 187 16.37 13.40 -6.86
C ILE A 187 15.58 12.67 -5.77
N GLN A 188 15.70 11.33 -5.70
CA GLN A 188 15.01 10.53 -4.69
C GLN A 188 15.50 10.85 -3.27
N ALA A 189 16.81 11.02 -3.10
CA ALA A 189 17.40 11.41 -1.83
C ALA A 189 16.93 12.82 -1.40
N ALA A 190 16.97 13.80 -2.31
CA ALA A 190 16.47 15.14 -2.06
C ALA A 190 14.98 15.13 -1.71
N ARG A 191 14.15 14.39 -2.47
CA ARG A 191 12.72 14.24 -2.20
C ARG A 191 12.43 13.65 -0.83
N LYS A 192 13.18 12.61 -0.45
CA LYS A 192 13.04 11.96 0.86
C LYS A 192 13.50 12.85 2.01
N ALA A 193 14.59 13.59 1.83
CA ALA A 193 15.15 14.46 2.86
C ALA A 193 14.30 15.72 3.12
N THR A 194 13.70 16.28 2.06
CA THR A 194 13.03 17.59 2.11
C THR A 194 11.51 17.50 2.14
N GLY A 195 10.95 16.34 1.78
CA GLY A 195 9.49 16.13 1.75
C GLY A 195 8.78 16.78 0.57
N VAL A 196 9.51 17.28 -0.44
CA VAL A 196 8.88 17.83 -1.65
C VAL A 196 8.05 16.79 -2.39
N HIS A 197 6.97 17.21 -3.02
CA HIS A 197 6.04 16.31 -3.72
C HIS A 197 6.60 15.86 -5.06
N ARG A 198 7.22 16.78 -5.81
CA ARG A 198 7.70 16.50 -7.17
C ARG A 198 8.94 17.35 -7.49
N VAL A 199 9.86 16.74 -8.22
CA VAL A 199 11.00 17.42 -8.86
C VAL A 199 10.97 17.02 -10.33
N GLU A 200 10.92 18.00 -11.21
CA GLU A 200 10.94 17.82 -12.66
C GLU A 200 12.20 18.48 -13.22
N VAL A 201 12.89 17.78 -14.11
CA VAL A 201 14.02 18.34 -14.86
C VAL A 201 13.59 18.37 -16.31
N ASP A 202 13.48 19.57 -16.86
CA ASP A 202 13.05 19.78 -18.23
C ASP A 202 14.22 19.51 -19.19
N PRO A 203 14.08 18.56 -20.14
CA PRO A 203 15.14 18.23 -21.08
C PRO A 203 15.33 19.28 -22.19
N ASP A 204 14.32 20.09 -22.51
CA ASP A 204 14.31 20.99 -23.66
C ASP A 204 14.84 22.38 -23.29
N GLY A 205 14.52 22.87 -22.10
CA GLY A 205 15.13 24.07 -21.49
C GLY A 205 15.64 23.71 -20.11
N PRO A 206 16.96 23.72 -19.84
CA PRO A 206 17.52 23.04 -18.68
C PRO A 206 17.17 23.81 -17.40
N ARG A 207 15.99 23.51 -16.85
CA ARG A 207 15.46 24.05 -15.61
C ARG A 207 15.04 22.89 -14.73
N VAL A 208 15.22 23.09 -13.43
CA VAL A 208 14.69 22.20 -12.41
C VAL A 208 13.47 22.88 -11.81
N VAL A 209 12.34 22.18 -11.77
CA VAL A 209 11.11 22.62 -11.14
C VAL A 209 10.85 21.78 -9.91
N ILE A 210 10.69 22.41 -8.76
CA ILE A 210 10.41 21.78 -7.47
C ILE A 210 9.02 22.20 -7.02
N ILE A 211 8.22 21.21 -6.63
CA ILE A 211 6.88 21.38 -6.07
C ILE A 211 6.85 20.70 -4.71
N GLY A 212 6.51 21.45 -3.66
CA GLY A 212 6.52 20.96 -2.29
C GLY A 212 5.42 21.58 -1.42
N PRO A 213 5.22 21.06 -0.20
CA PRO A 213 4.15 21.53 0.69
C PRO A 213 4.40 22.92 1.27
N THR A 214 5.66 23.33 1.46
CA THR A 214 6.04 24.59 2.11
C THR A 214 7.22 25.27 1.40
N GLN A 215 7.38 26.58 1.61
CA GLN A 215 8.53 27.33 1.10
C GLN A 215 9.88 26.76 1.60
N GLU A 216 9.94 26.40 2.88
CA GLU A 216 11.13 25.78 3.49
C GLU A 216 11.51 24.46 2.80
N SER A 217 10.53 23.61 2.48
CA SER A 217 10.78 22.32 1.81
C SER A 217 11.37 22.49 0.41
N ILE A 218 10.86 23.45 -0.37
CA ILE A 218 11.34 23.69 -1.74
C ILE A 218 12.69 24.38 -1.75
N GLU A 219 13.01 25.23 -0.76
CA GLU A 219 14.31 25.87 -0.60
C GLU A 219 15.38 24.86 -0.17
N ALA A 220 15.08 23.98 0.80
CA ALA A 220 15.99 22.90 1.19
C ALA A 220 16.27 21.95 0.01
N ALA A 221 15.26 21.66 -0.83
CA ALA A 221 15.44 20.87 -2.05
C ALA A 221 16.28 21.59 -3.10
N ARG A 222 16.12 22.91 -3.24
CA ARG A 222 16.98 23.73 -4.12
C ARG A 222 18.44 23.66 -3.67
N GLU A 223 18.73 23.79 -2.38
CA GLU A 223 20.10 23.72 -1.85
C GLU A 223 20.80 22.40 -2.20
N MET A 224 20.05 21.29 -2.21
CA MET A 224 20.57 19.96 -2.56
C MET A 224 20.74 19.74 -4.07
N LEU A 225 20.01 20.47 -4.92
CA LEU A 225 19.87 20.19 -6.36
C LEU A 225 20.38 21.31 -7.27
N GLU A 226 20.69 22.49 -6.75
CA GLU A 226 21.23 23.61 -7.53
C GLU A 226 22.74 23.44 -7.73
N PHE A 227 23.11 22.61 -8.70
CA PHE A 227 24.50 22.43 -9.12
C PHE A 227 24.94 23.55 -10.05
N VAL A 228 26.14 24.06 -9.80
CA VAL A 228 26.75 25.15 -10.58
C VAL A 228 28.20 24.81 -10.94
N THR A 229 28.66 25.38 -12.05
CA THR A 229 30.07 25.38 -12.46
C THR A 229 30.66 26.76 -12.22
N GLN A 230 31.71 26.86 -11.42
CA GLN A 230 32.42 28.11 -11.20
C GLN A 230 33.86 28.00 -11.70
N ARG A 231 34.30 28.99 -12.48
CA ARG A 231 35.70 29.11 -12.93
C ARG A 231 36.37 30.24 -12.16
N VAL A 232 37.52 29.93 -11.56
CA VAL A 232 38.32 30.88 -10.77
C VAL A 232 39.67 31.03 -11.44
N SER A 233 40.05 32.28 -11.75
CA SER A 233 41.38 32.57 -12.29
C SER A 233 42.38 32.66 -11.14
N VAL A 234 43.47 31.89 -11.23
CA VAL A 234 44.52 31.81 -10.21
C VAL A 234 45.86 32.09 -10.88
N LYS A 235 46.72 32.89 -10.24
CA LYS A 235 48.03 33.22 -10.82
C LYS A 235 48.91 31.96 -10.91
N PRO A 236 49.77 31.81 -11.92
CA PRO A 236 50.62 30.62 -12.07
C PRO A 236 51.45 30.29 -10.82
N GLU A 237 51.93 31.30 -10.10
CA GLU A 237 52.74 31.16 -8.88
C GLU A 237 51.91 30.58 -7.72
N GLN A 238 50.60 30.89 -7.69
CA GLN A 238 49.67 30.43 -6.66
C GLN A 238 49.23 28.98 -6.84
N ILE A 239 49.34 28.41 -8.04
CA ILE A 239 48.85 27.05 -8.33
C ILE A 239 49.58 26.00 -7.47
N GLY A 240 50.91 26.14 -7.32
CA GLY A 240 51.70 25.21 -6.50
C GLY A 240 51.28 25.23 -5.03
N TRP A 241 51.01 26.43 -4.51
CA TRP A 241 50.54 26.64 -3.14
C TRP A 241 49.13 26.11 -2.88
N LEU A 242 48.23 26.33 -3.84
CA LEU A 242 46.86 25.84 -3.79
C LEU A 242 46.80 24.31 -3.82
N ILE A 243 47.64 23.66 -4.63
CA ILE A 243 47.70 22.19 -4.70
C ILE A 243 48.32 21.61 -3.42
N GLY A 244 49.42 22.22 -2.97
CA GLY A 244 50.23 21.73 -1.86
C GLY A 244 51.04 20.47 -2.21
N ARG A 245 51.93 20.04 -1.30
CA ARG A 245 52.76 18.84 -1.53
C ARG A 245 51.88 17.61 -1.70
N ASN A 246 52.09 16.86 -2.79
CA ASN A 246 51.31 15.69 -3.17
C ASN A 246 49.78 15.93 -3.28
N GLY A 247 49.35 17.17 -3.52
CA GLY A 247 47.93 17.52 -3.62
C GLY A 247 47.19 17.55 -2.28
N ARG A 248 47.90 17.66 -1.14
CA ARG A 248 47.28 17.64 0.20
C ARG A 248 46.24 18.73 0.36
N ASN A 249 46.59 19.99 0.10
CA ASN A 249 45.70 21.13 0.28
C ASN A 249 44.50 21.04 -0.67
N PHE A 250 44.72 20.55 -1.89
CA PHE A 250 43.66 20.34 -2.86
C PHE A 250 42.62 19.30 -2.40
N ARG A 251 43.08 18.17 -1.83
CA ARG A 251 42.18 17.16 -1.25
C ARG A 251 41.46 17.69 -0.02
N GLU A 252 42.18 18.41 0.84
CA GLU A 252 41.61 19.00 2.05
C GLU A 252 40.51 20.02 1.71
N LEU A 253 40.75 20.86 0.70
CA LEU A 253 39.75 21.79 0.16
C LEU A 253 38.52 21.04 -0.31
N GLN A 254 38.70 20.02 -1.16
CA GLN A 254 37.58 19.21 -1.66
C GLN A 254 36.80 18.52 -0.52
N GLU A 255 37.51 18.01 0.48
CA GLU A 255 36.92 17.31 1.61
C GLU A 255 36.15 18.25 2.56
N LYS A 256 36.67 19.44 2.85
CA LYS A 256 36.03 20.43 3.74
C LYS A 256 34.83 21.10 3.10
N THR A 257 34.91 21.40 1.81
CA THR A 257 33.90 22.17 1.06
C THR A 257 32.83 21.28 0.43
N LYS A 258 33.10 19.98 0.32
CA LYS A 258 32.21 18.97 -0.30
C LYS A 258 31.90 19.26 -1.78
N VAL A 259 32.72 20.03 -2.49
CA VAL A 259 32.58 20.20 -3.94
C VAL A 259 32.69 18.85 -4.66
N THR A 260 31.82 18.64 -5.64
CA THR A 260 31.68 17.35 -6.33
C THR A 260 32.85 17.09 -7.27
N ARG A 261 33.31 18.12 -8.00
CA ARG A 261 34.49 18.04 -8.85
C ARG A 261 35.34 19.29 -8.67
N LEU A 262 36.64 19.06 -8.65
CA LEU A 262 37.65 20.09 -8.50
C LEU A 262 38.74 19.80 -9.53
N ASN A 263 38.88 20.68 -10.53
CA ASN A 263 39.87 20.51 -11.60
C ASN A 263 40.72 21.77 -11.77
N ILE A 264 41.97 21.62 -12.15
CA ILE A 264 42.87 22.73 -12.48
C ILE A 264 43.32 22.57 -13.92
N ASP A 265 43.02 23.57 -14.74
CA ASP A 265 43.62 23.72 -16.04
C ASP A 265 44.89 24.59 -15.91
N LYS A 266 46.04 23.91 -15.92
CA LYS A 266 47.37 24.53 -15.82
C LYS A 266 47.72 25.37 -17.04
N SER A 267 47.09 25.13 -18.19
CA SER A 267 47.39 25.85 -19.42
C SER A 267 46.80 27.26 -19.42
N CYS A 268 45.63 27.44 -18.81
CA CYS A 268 44.93 28.71 -18.72
C CYS A 268 44.92 29.33 -17.31
N GLY A 269 45.50 28.67 -16.31
CA GLY A 269 45.54 29.16 -14.93
C GLY A 269 44.16 29.22 -14.27
N GLN A 270 43.25 28.32 -14.64
CA GLN A 270 41.89 28.31 -14.12
C GLN A 270 41.61 27.07 -13.27
N VAL A 271 40.92 27.30 -12.16
CA VAL A 271 40.36 26.25 -11.32
C VAL A 271 38.87 26.17 -11.62
N VAL A 272 38.40 24.97 -11.96
CA VAL A 272 37.00 24.67 -12.27
C VAL A 272 36.41 23.91 -11.07
N LEU A 273 35.45 24.56 -10.40
CA LEU A 273 34.67 24.02 -9.30
C LEU A 273 33.32 23.57 -9.83
N VAL A 274 32.91 22.34 -9.51
CA VAL A 274 31.54 21.86 -9.79
C VAL A 274 30.97 21.26 -8.52
N GLY A 275 29.78 21.71 -8.11
CA GLY A 275 29.10 21.22 -6.92
C GLY A 275 27.77 21.93 -6.72
N THR A 276 27.10 21.66 -5.59
CA THR A 276 25.96 22.48 -5.18
C THR A 276 26.40 23.92 -4.95
N LYS A 277 25.50 24.88 -5.13
CA LYS A 277 25.79 26.31 -4.98
C LYS A 277 26.49 26.61 -3.65
N GLY A 278 25.97 26.10 -2.53
CA GLY A 278 26.59 26.28 -1.22
C GLY A 278 27.99 25.65 -1.09
N ALA A 279 28.23 24.47 -1.69
CA ALA A 279 29.55 23.84 -1.68
C ALA A 279 30.58 24.64 -2.49
N VAL A 280 30.15 25.19 -3.63
CA VAL A 280 31.01 26.03 -4.48
C VAL A 280 31.32 27.35 -3.79
N GLU A 281 30.34 28.02 -3.17
CA GLU A 281 30.56 29.23 -2.37
C GLU A 281 31.54 28.99 -1.22
N ALA A 282 31.40 27.88 -0.50
CA ALA A 282 32.35 27.49 0.54
C ALA A 282 33.77 27.26 -0.01
N ALA A 283 33.90 26.63 -1.19
CA ALA A 283 35.18 26.44 -1.84
C ALA A 283 35.82 27.74 -2.32
N LEU A 284 35.04 28.68 -2.84
CA LEU A 284 35.52 30.02 -3.17
C LEU A 284 36.10 30.73 -1.95
N LEU A 285 35.37 30.73 -0.84
CA LEU A 285 35.83 31.36 0.40
C LEU A 285 37.11 30.72 0.94
N TYR A 286 37.17 29.38 0.91
CA TYR A 286 38.36 28.63 1.31
C TYR A 286 39.56 28.98 0.41
N MET A 287 39.37 29.00 -0.91
CA MET A 287 40.42 29.35 -1.87
C MET A 287 40.93 30.77 -1.66
N ASP A 288 40.03 31.74 -1.57
CA ASP A 288 40.39 33.14 -1.40
C ASP A 288 41.25 33.33 -0.13
N THR A 289 40.79 32.77 0.99
CA THR A 289 41.54 32.81 2.25
C THR A 289 42.90 32.10 2.11
N HIS A 290 42.94 30.91 1.54
CA HIS A 290 44.19 30.14 1.39
C HIS A 290 45.22 30.85 0.49
N LEU A 291 44.76 31.51 -0.57
CA LEU A 291 45.60 32.24 -1.51
C LEU A 291 46.16 33.54 -0.92
N GLN A 292 45.45 34.19 0.00
CA GLN A 292 45.92 35.39 0.69
C GLN A 292 47.18 35.13 1.53
N TYR A 293 47.30 33.95 2.14
CA TYR A 293 48.46 33.57 2.96
C TYR A 293 49.73 33.22 2.18
N LEU A 294 49.71 33.23 0.84
CA LEU A 294 50.89 32.88 0.05
C LEU A 294 52.08 33.81 0.33
N SER A 295 51.86 35.13 0.35
CA SER A 295 52.94 36.11 0.54
C SER A 295 53.62 35.94 1.90
N ASP A 296 52.82 35.73 2.94
CA ASP A 296 53.29 35.59 4.32
C ASP A 296 54.06 34.27 4.48
N PHE A 297 53.58 33.20 3.84
CA PHE A 297 54.29 31.92 3.81
C PHE A 297 55.65 32.05 3.09
N GLU A 298 55.70 32.78 1.98
CA GLU A 298 56.94 33.01 1.21
C GLU A 298 57.94 33.91 1.93
N SER A 299 57.50 34.91 2.71
CA SER A 299 58.41 35.70 3.56
C SER A 299 59.02 34.84 4.66
N GLU A 300 58.20 34.08 5.39
CA GLU A 300 58.65 33.20 6.47
C GLU A 300 59.59 32.09 5.96
N ALA A 301 59.28 31.51 4.79
CA ALA A 301 60.13 30.51 4.17
C ALA A 301 61.52 31.06 3.81
N ARG A 302 61.58 32.30 3.28
CA ARG A 302 62.84 32.99 2.97
C ARG A 302 63.65 33.29 4.22
N GLU A 303 63.01 33.76 5.30
CA GLU A 303 63.69 34.02 6.57
C GLU A 303 64.23 32.73 7.22
N SER A 304 63.43 31.66 7.23
CA SER A 304 63.84 30.35 7.71
C SER A 304 65.04 29.79 6.95
N GLU A 305 65.05 29.96 5.62
CA GLU A 305 66.17 29.54 4.78
C GLU A 305 67.45 30.34 5.07
N LYS A 306 67.32 31.66 5.28
CA LYS A 306 68.43 32.53 5.67
C LYS A 306 69.06 32.09 6.99
N LEU A 307 68.24 31.86 8.02
CA LEU A 307 68.71 31.36 9.32
C LEU A 307 69.37 29.99 9.21
N ARG A 308 68.80 29.06 8.44
CA ARG A 308 69.41 27.75 8.18
C ARG A 308 70.77 27.85 7.48
N ARG A 309 70.94 28.83 6.59
CA ARG A 309 72.21 29.07 5.90
C ARG A 309 73.26 29.61 6.86
N GLU A 310 72.90 30.54 7.74
CA GLU A 310 73.79 31.09 8.77
C GLU A 310 74.24 29.99 9.75
N LEU A 311 73.33 29.15 10.22
CA LEU A 311 73.65 27.99 11.07
C LEU A 311 74.64 27.02 10.42
N ARG A 312 74.45 26.70 9.12
CA ARG A 312 75.40 25.86 8.38
C ARG A 312 76.79 26.49 8.21
N GLY A 313 76.87 27.82 8.20
CA GLY A 313 78.14 28.55 8.13
C GLY A 313 78.88 28.65 9.46
N MET A 314 78.20 28.44 10.59
CA MET A 314 78.78 28.50 11.94
C MET A 314 79.27 27.14 12.46
N ALA A 315 78.89 26.02 11.83
CA ALA A 315 79.32 24.68 12.25
C ALA A 315 80.79 24.41 11.87
N VAL A 316 81.72 24.78 12.76
CA VAL A 316 83.08 24.22 12.85
C VAL A 316 83.03 23.08 13.87
N SER A 317 83.28 21.86 13.39
CA SER A 317 83.74 20.66 14.09
C SER A 317 83.34 20.46 15.56
N GLU A 318 82.34 19.62 15.83
CA GLU A 318 82.40 18.63 16.91
C GLU A 318 81.43 17.48 16.61
N GLU A 319 81.85 16.27 16.96
CA GLU A 319 81.46 14.96 16.45
C GLU A 319 79.95 14.67 16.30
N ASP A 320 79.57 14.07 15.18
CA ASP A 320 78.20 13.59 14.90
C ASP A 320 77.77 12.45 15.84
N PRO A 321 76.59 12.50 16.49
CA PRO A 321 75.81 11.32 16.83
C PRO A 321 74.89 10.93 15.66
N PRO A 322 74.64 9.62 15.43
CA PRO A 322 74.00 9.16 14.21
C PRO A 322 72.50 9.48 14.19
N TYR A 323 72.09 10.30 13.22
CA TYR A 323 70.68 10.45 12.87
C TYR A 323 70.19 9.20 12.12
N LEU A 324 69.35 8.41 12.79
CA LEU A 324 68.50 7.39 12.20
C LEU A 324 67.47 8.06 11.26
N GLY A 325 67.82 8.22 9.99
CA GLY A 325 66.95 8.74 8.94
C GLY A 325 67.23 8.05 7.62
N GLY A 326 66.57 6.91 7.40
CA GLY A 326 66.77 6.01 6.27
C GLY A 326 66.70 6.68 4.90
N LYS A 327 67.80 6.56 4.15
CA LYS A 327 67.86 6.81 2.72
C LYS A 327 67.57 5.49 2.00
N GLY A 328 66.53 5.47 1.17
CA GLY A 328 66.33 4.38 0.23
C GLY A 328 67.47 4.31 -0.79
N GLY A 329 67.91 3.10 -1.14
CA GLY A 329 68.81 2.90 -2.27
C GLY A 329 69.47 1.53 -2.32
N ARG A 330 68.87 0.61 -3.11
CA ARG A 330 69.48 -0.52 -3.86
C ARG A 330 70.87 -1.00 -3.40
N GLY A 331 70.92 -2.25 -2.92
CA GLY A 331 72.14 -3.05 -2.86
C GLY A 331 71.83 -4.52 -3.15
N GLY A 332 72.23 -5.00 -4.33
CA GLY A 332 72.13 -6.40 -4.71
C GLY A 332 73.41 -7.18 -4.41
N LYS A 333 73.20 -8.49 -4.24
CA LYS A 333 74.10 -9.64 -4.40
C LYS A 333 75.14 -9.98 -3.31
N GLY A 334 74.90 -11.17 -2.74
CA GLY A 334 75.89 -12.24 -2.51
C GLY A 334 76.54 -12.22 -1.13
N ALA A 335 76.84 -13.33 -0.46
CA ALA A 335 76.62 -14.75 -0.70
C ALA A 335 77.06 -15.49 0.58
N LYS A 336 76.49 -16.69 0.83
CA LYS A 336 76.97 -17.77 1.72
C LYS A 336 77.05 -17.46 3.23
N GLY A 337 76.71 -18.37 4.14
CA GLY A 337 76.29 -19.77 4.05
C GLY A 337 76.15 -20.35 5.46
N GLU A 338 75.46 -21.48 5.56
CA GLU A 338 75.51 -22.55 6.59
C GLU A 338 75.36 -22.17 8.08
N GLY A 339 74.52 -22.77 8.91
CA GLY A 339 73.63 -23.93 8.79
C GLY A 339 73.16 -24.37 10.20
N ARG A 340 72.23 -25.34 10.20
CA ARG A 340 71.82 -26.28 11.27
C ARG A 340 70.80 -25.86 12.34
N GLY A 341 69.83 -26.77 12.54
CA GLY A 341 69.05 -27.00 13.77
C GLY A 341 67.54 -26.81 13.57
N ALA A 342 66.79 -27.81 13.08
CA ALA A 342 66.15 -28.90 13.83
C ALA A 342 64.97 -28.45 14.73
N GLY A 343 63.76 -28.96 14.46
CA GLY A 343 62.59 -28.75 15.31
C GLY A 343 61.30 -29.33 14.72
N VAL A 344 61.01 -30.58 15.08
CA VAL A 344 59.81 -31.37 14.76
C VAL A 344 58.57 -30.88 15.52
N SER A 345 57.39 -31.26 15.00
CA SER A 345 56.03 -31.35 15.60
C SER A 345 55.04 -30.32 15.03
N GLY A 346 53.79 -30.61 14.69
CA GLY A 346 52.96 -31.80 14.91
C GLY A 346 51.63 -31.42 15.57
N ARG A 347 50.55 -31.47 14.77
CA ARG A 347 49.13 -31.68 15.13
C ARG A 347 48.23 -30.55 15.71
N GLY A 348 47.02 -30.52 15.13
CA GLY A 348 45.73 -30.11 15.72
C GLY A 348 45.11 -28.91 15.00
N GLY A 349 43.95 -28.92 14.33
CA GLY A 349 42.82 -29.85 14.29
C GLY A 349 41.55 -29.16 14.80
N ALA A 350 40.65 -28.72 13.90
CA ALA A 350 39.19 -28.49 14.06
C ALA A 350 38.70 -27.79 12.76
N GLY A 351 37.72 -28.24 11.98
CA GLY A 351 36.44 -28.88 12.30
C GLY A 351 35.32 -27.92 11.85
N SER A 352 34.95 -27.96 10.56
CA SER A 352 33.68 -28.48 10.02
C SER A 352 32.39 -27.77 10.48
N ALA A 353 31.69 -27.18 9.49
CA ALA A 353 30.22 -27.08 9.39
C ALA A 353 29.88 -27.23 7.89
N PRO A 354 28.82 -27.95 7.50
CA PRO A 354 27.49 -27.31 7.46
C PRO A 354 26.30 -28.25 7.72
N GLY A 355 25.10 -27.69 7.92
CA GLY A 355 23.85 -28.43 7.67
C GLY A 355 22.62 -28.00 8.48
N SER A 356 21.79 -27.16 7.84
CA SER A 356 20.32 -27.28 7.67
C SER A 356 19.36 -27.68 8.82
N GLY A 357 18.29 -26.88 8.93
CA GLY A 357 16.97 -27.20 9.51
C GLY A 357 16.29 -25.87 9.90
N SER A 358 15.06 -25.52 9.55
CA SER A 358 13.92 -26.20 8.92
C SER A 358 13.00 -25.13 8.31
#